data_AF-M3K6X7-F1
#
_entry.id   AF-M3K6X7-F1
#
_cell.length_a   1.000
_cell.length_b   1.000
_cell.length_c   1.000
_cell.angle_alpha   90.00
_cell.angle_beta   90.00
_cell.angle_gamma   90.00
#
_symmetry.space_group_name_H-M   'P 1'
#
loop_
_entity.id
_entity.type
_entity.pdbx_description
1 polymer ?
#
loop_
_entity_poly.entity_id
_entity_poly.type
_entity_poly.pdbx_seq_one_letter_code
_entity_poly.pdbx_strand_id
1 'polypeptide(L)'
;MCASYLRQLGIGKVIFGCGNDRFGGNGTVLSIHSDSTLPDETYPSIGGICRAEGIQLLRNFYIQQNESAPTPKTKKNTDIESKEYPDNAFTSLTEEEFLQFYGEDRKEVYDGKKYEITPVWQNGYDIKSFIHKKELQQVPFLEEELGEVTDDEIIEFSNLFFDINDDGTINYSKVIGKYNSKKRHLEEDL
;
A
#
# COMPACT_ATOMS: atom_id res chain seq x y z
N MET A 1 -3.55 6.56 -17.31
CA MET A 1 -2.22 6.86 -17.91
C MET A 1 -1.24 5.71 -17.68
N CYS A 2 -0.75 5.48 -16.45
CA CYS A 2 0.30 4.47 -16.19
C CYS A 2 -0.07 3.06 -16.67
N ALA A 3 -1.32 2.63 -16.43
CA ALA A 3 -1.83 1.33 -16.89
C ALA A 3 -1.72 1.13 -18.40
N SER A 4 -2.03 2.18 -19.19
CA SER A 4 -1.93 2.16 -20.65
C SER A 4 -0.47 2.14 -21.11
N TYR A 5 0.40 2.90 -20.44
CA TYR A 5 1.82 2.91 -20.76
C TYR A 5 2.48 1.55 -20.52
N LEU A 6 2.19 0.91 -19.38
CA LEU A 6 2.66 -0.45 -19.09
C LEU A 6 2.15 -1.47 -20.12
N ARG A 7 0.91 -1.30 -20.60
CA ARG A 7 0.33 -2.14 -21.66
C ARG A 7 1.11 -2.02 -22.98
N GLN A 8 1.38 -0.79 -23.41
CA GLN A 8 2.16 -0.50 -24.63
C GLN A 8 3.59 -1.04 -24.56
N LEU A 9 4.17 -1.11 -23.36
CA LEU A 9 5.48 -1.72 -23.14
C LEU A 9 5.45 -3.26 -23.11
N GLY A 10 4.28 -3.88 -23.11
CA GLY A 10 4.13 -5.32 -22.98
C GLY A 10 4.52 -5.84 -21.60
N ILE A 11 4.11 -5.14 -20.53
CA ILE A 11 4.37 -5.60 -19.15
C ILE A 11 3.79 -7.02 -18.95
N GLY A 12 4.55 -7.90 -18.30
CA GLY A 12 4.09 -9.28 -18.07
C GLY A 12 2.99 -9.39 -17.01
N LYS A 13 3.10 -8.63 -15.92
CA LYS A 13 2.16 -8.65 -14.78
C LYS A 13 2.36 -7.41 -13.91
N VAL A 14 1.28 -6.92 -13.30
CA VAL A 14 1.34 -5.90 -12.24
C VAL A 14 0.89 -6.52 -10.93
N ILE A 15 1.64 -6.26 -9.86
CA ILE A 15 1.28 -6.61 -8.48
C ILE A 15 1.28 -5.32 -7.67
N PHE A 16 0.21 -5.06 -6.92
CA PHE A 16 0.06 -3.83 -6.15
C PHE A 16 -0.70 -4.04 -4.83
N GLY A 17 -0.58 -3.07 -3.93
CA GLY A 17 -1.31 -3.07 -2.67
C GLY A 17 -2.71 -2.49 -2.81
N CYS A 18 -2.88 -1.23 -2.44
CA CYS A 18 -4.19 -0.58 -2.45
C CYS A 18 -4.62 -0.05 -3.83
N GLY A 19 -5.94 -0.04 -4.06
CA GLY A 19 -6.54 0.57 -5.24
C GLY A 19 -6.30 2.09 -5.31
N ASN A 20 -6.45 2.64 -6.51
CA ASN A 20 -6.38 4.08 -6.74
C ASN A 20 -7.77 4.61 -7.11
N ASP A 21 -8.47 5.15 -6.11
CA ASP A 21 -9.88 5.55 -6.23
C ASP A 21 -10.11 6.76 -7.15
N ARG A 22 -9.06 7.52 -7.49
CA ARG A 22 -9.17 8.70 -8.35
C ARG A 22 -8.79 8.43 -9.80
N PHE A 23 -7.77 7.61 -10.02
CA PHE A 23 -7.12 7.46 -11.32
C PHE A 23 -6.77 6.01 -11.67
N GLY A 24 -7.27 5.03 -10.92
CA GLY A 24 -6.93 3.61 -11.08
C GLY A 24 -7.29 3.06 -12.45
N GLY A 25 -6.25 2.69 -13.21
CA GLY A 25 -6.39 2.09 -14.56
C GLY A 25 -6.37 0.57 -14.58
N ASN A 26 -6.29 -0.08 -13.42
CA ASN A 26 -6.23 -1.54 -13.30
C ASN A 26 -7.49 -2.11 -12.63
N GLY A 27 -8.66 -1.51 -12.86
CA GLY A 27 -9.96 -2.00 -12.38
C GLY A 27 -10.69 -1.07 -11.41
N THR A 28 -9.99 -0.20 -10.66
CA THR A 28 -10.66 0.67 -9.66
C THR A 28 -11.56 1.73 -10.30
N VAL A 29 -11.09 2.38 -11.38
CA VAL A 29 -11.87 3.39 -12.13
C VAL A 29 -12.09 2.93 -13.57
N LEU A 30 -11.01 2.46 -14.22
CA LEU A 30 -11.03 1.89 -15.56
C LEU A 30 -10.26 0.57 -15.56
N SER A 31 -10.65 -0.37 -16.42
CA SER A 31 -10.00 -1.68 -16.59
C SER A 31 -9.09 -1.70 -17.81
N ILE A 32 -8.14 -0.75 -17.88
CA ILE A 32 -7.23 -0.62 -19.03
C ILE A 32 -6.32 -1.85 -19.18
N HIS A 33 -6.03 -2.57 -18.10
CA HIS A 33 -5.21 -3.79 -18.14
C HIS A 33 -5.89 -4.96 -18.87
N SER A 34 -7.23 -5.02 -18.86
CA SER A 34 -8.02 -6.14 -19.41
C SER A 34 -8.97 -5.76 -20.55
N ASP A 35 -9.05 -4.49 -20.93
CA ASP A 35 -9.91 -4.03 -22.03
C ASP A 35 -9.44 -4.60 -23.38
N SER A 36 -10.17 -5.58 -23.91
CA SER A 36 -9.87 -6.24 -25.20
C SER A 36 -10.07 -5.36 -26.43
N THR A 37 -10.65 -4.15 -26.29
CA THR A 37 -10.86 -3.21 -27.41
C THR A 37 -9.64 -2.34 -27.70
N LEU A 38 -8.66 -2.33 -26.79
CA LEU A 38 -7.39 -1.62 -26.94
C LEU A 38 -6.39 -2.44 -27.78
N PRO A 39 -5.50 -1.79 -28.53
CA PRO A 39 -4.66 -2.46 -29.54
C PRO A 39 -3.55 -3.35 -28.97
N ASP A 40 -3.08 -3.07 -27.76
CA ASP A 40 -1.97 -3.79 -27.12
C ASP A 40 -2.48 -5.02 -26.34
N GLU A 41 -1.63 -6.00 -26.05
CA GLU A 41 -2.01 -7.19 -25.25
C GLU A 41 -2.44 -6.84 -23.82
N THR A 42 -3.35 -7.62 -23.24
CA THR A 42 -3.76 -7.47 -21.83
C THR A 42 -2.67 -7.97 -20.88
N TYR A 43 -2.77 -7.62 -19.60
CA TYR A 43 -1.89 -8.18 -18.58
C TYR A 43 -2.64 -8.44 -17.25
N PRO A 44 -2.24 -9.47 -16.48
CA PRO A 44 -2.80 -9.69 -15.16
C PRO A 44 -2.42 -8.57 -14.20
N SER A 45 -3.40 -8.06 -13.46
CA SER A 45 -3.18 -7.06 -12.42
C SER A 45 -3.67 -7.58 -11.09
N ILE A 46 -2.74 -7.96 -10.22
CA ILE A 46 -3.02 -8.59 -8.93
C ILE A 46 -2.97 -7.53 -7.83
N GLY A 47 -4.10 -7.24 -7.19
CA GLY A 47 -4.20 -6.29 -6.08
C GLY A 47 -4.32 -6.95 -4.70
N GLY A 48 -4.10 -6.15 -3.66
CA GLY A 48 -4.40 -6.51 -2.26
C GLY A 48 -3.19 -6.88 -1.39
N ILE A 49 -1.98 -6.92 -1.94
CA ILE A 49 -0.77 -7.24 -1.16
C ILE A 49 -0.32 -6.03 -0.34
N CYS A 50 -0.31 -6.13 0.99
CA CYS A 50 -0.03 -5.02 1.89
C CYS A 50 -0.95 -3.80 1.62
N ARG A 51 -2.24 -4.06 1.38
CA ARG A 51 -3.25 -3.04 1.05
C ARG A 51 -3.43 -2.05 2.19
N ALA A 52 -3.53 -2.55 3.42
CA ALA A 52 -3.68 -1.78 4.65
C ALA A 52 -2.54 -0.76 4.82
N GLU A 53 -1.29 -1.20 4.63
CA GLU A 53 -0.10 -0.39 4.72
C GLU A 53 -0.03 0.65 3.60
N GLY A 54 -0.40 0.27 2.37
CA GLY A 54 -0.54 1.21 1.26
C GLY A 54 -1.53 2.33 1.55
N ILE A 55 -2.70 2.00 2.11
CA ILE A 55 -3.71 2.99 2.52
C ILE A 55 -3.16 3.88 3.63
N GLN A 56 -2.51 3.31 4.65
CA GLN A 56 -1.96 4.07 5.75
C GLN A 56 -0.85 5.03 5.31
N LEU A 57 0.03 4.62 4.40
CA LEU A 57 1.04 5.50 3.80
C LEU A 57 0.40 6.67 3.03
N LEU A 58 -0.66 6.40 2.25
CA LEU A 58 -1.40 7.46 1.57
C LEU A 58 -2.07 8.43 2.55
N ARG A 59 -2.66 7.93 3.65
CA ARG A 59 -3.22 8.76 4.72
C ARG A 59 -2.14 9.64 5.34
N ASN A 60 -1.01 9.03 5.71
CA ASN A 60 0.17 9.72 6.27
C ASN A 60 0.69 10.80 5.32
N PHE A 61 0.65 10.59 4.00
CA PHE A 61 0.99 11.60 2.99
C PHE A 61 -0.05 12.74 2.92
N TYR A 62 -1.35 12.42 2.92
CA TYR A 62 -2.39 13.43 2.79
C TYR A 62 -2.57 14.31 4.03
N ILE A 63 -2.19 13.86 5.23
CA ILE A 63 -2.18 14.70 6.43
C ILE A 63 -1.01 15.69 6.46
N GLN A 64 0.05 15.45 5.68
CA GLN A 64 1.19 16.38 5.60
C GLN A 64 0.73 17.73 5.05
N GLN A 65 1.27 18.80 5.61
CA GLN A 65 1.19 20.13 5.03
C GLN A 65 2.31 20.26 3.99
N ASN A 66 1.97 20.71 2.79
CA ASN A 66 2.98 21.04 1.81
C ASN A 66 3.58 22.40 2.19
N GLU A 67 4.70 22.39 2.89
CA GLU A 67 5.40 23.59 3.34
C GLU A 67 5.98 24.39 2.16
N SER A 68 6.18 23.75 1.00
CA SER A 68 6.61 24.40 -0.25
C SER A 68 5.48 25.13 -0.98
N ALA A 69 4.24 25.07 -0.50
CA ALA A 69 3.12 25.78 -1.12
C ALA A 69 3.24 27.30 -0.90
N PRO A 70 3.16 28.15 -1.94
CA PRO A 70 3.28 29.60 -1.81
C PRO A 70 2.25 30.23 -0.85
N THR A 71 1.11 29.56 -0.68
CA THR A 71 0.10 29.87 0.34
C THR A 71 -0.29 28.57 1.05
N PRO A 72 0.20 28.34 2.28
CA PRO A 72 -0.13 27.15 3.05
C PRO A 72 -1.63 27.08 3.34
N LYS A 73 -2.31 26.02 2.87
CA LYS A 73 -3.69 25.75 3.24
C LYS A 73 -3.70 24.82 4.45
N THR A 74 -4.25 25.28 5.57
CA THR A 74 -4.47 24.44 6.75
C THR A 74 -5.48 23.34 6.39
N LYS A 75 -5.03 22.08 6.33
CA LYS A 75 -5.93 20.93 6.11
C LYS A 75 -6.71 20.68 7.41
N LYS A 76 -8.04 20.78 7.34
CA LYS A 76 -8.94 20.70 8.50
C LYS A 76 -9.21 19.28 9.02
N ASN A 77 -8.67 18.23 8.41
CA ASN A 77 -9.06 16.85 8.70
C ASN A 77 -7.81 15.98 8.95
N THR A 78 -7.24 16.10 10.14
CA THR A 78 -6.08 15.30 10.60
C THR A 78 -6.49 13.99 11.28
N ASP A 79 -7.78 13.79 11.56
CA ASP A 79 -8.30 12.62 12.29
C ASP A 79 -8.59 11.44 11.33
N ILE A 80 -7.65 11.15 10.43
CA ILE A 80 -7.76 10.07 9.43
C ILE A 80 -7.11 8.78 9.96
N GLU A 81 -6.21 8.88 10.93
CA GLU A 81 -5.48 7.75 11.53
C GLU A 81 -6.41 6.78 12.27
N SER A 82 -7.49 7.29 12.87
CA SER A 82 -8.46 6.53 13.68
C SER A 82 -9.60 5.89 12.88
N LYS A 83 -9.67 6.16 11.57
CA LYS A 83 -10.77 5.66 10.72
C LYS A 83 -10.49 4.24 10.27
N GLU A 84 -11.51 3.40 10.26
CA GLU A 84 -11.43 2.08 9.61
C GLU A 84 -11.06 2.25 8.12
N TYR A 85 -10.34 1.27 7.58
CA TYR A 85 -10.03 1.23 6.15
C TYR A 85 -11.29 0.87 5.36
N PRO A 86 -11.42 1.37 4.11
CA PRO A 86 -12.51 0.96 3.23
C PRO A 86 -12.47 -0.55 2.98
N ASP A 87 -13.62 -1.12 2.65
CA ASP A 87 -13.78 -2.50 2.21
C ASP A 87 -12.70 -2.91 1.19
N ASN A 88 -12.11 -4.07 1.40
CA ASN A 88 -11.18 -4.72 0.48
C ASN A 88 -11.93 -5.40 -0.67
N ALA A 89 -12.25 -4.62 -1.72
CA ALA A 89 -12.82 -5.16 -2.95
C ALA A 89 -11.73 -5.42 -4.01
N PHE A 90 -11.62 -6.66 -4.48
CA PHE A 90 -10.71 -7.06 -5.55
C PHE A 90 -11.27 -6.66 -6.93
N THR A 91 -11.11 -5.39 -7.30
CA THR A 91 -11.65 -4.82 -8.56
C THR A 91 -10.84 -5.16 -9.82
N SER A 92 -9.63 -5.70 -9.63
CA SER A 92 -8.68 -5.98 -10.71
C SER A 92 -8.71 -7.43 -11.21
N LEU A 93 -9.41 -8.30 -10.49
CA LEU A 93 -9.46 -9.75 -10.68
C LEU A 93 -10.89 -10.25 -10.66
N THR A 94 -11.19 -11.23 -11.49
CA THR A 94 -12.34 -12.12 -11.28
C THR A 94 -12.08 -13.08 -10.12
N GLU A 95 -13.13 -13.74 -9.63
CA GLU A 95 -12.99 -14.77 -8.60
C GLU A 95 -12.06 -15.91 -9.05
N GLU A 96 -12.21 -16.37 -10.29
CA GLU A 96 -11.37 -17.43 -10.87
C GLU A 96 -9.89 -17.04 -10.89
N GLU A 97 -9.58 -15.83 -11.38
CA GLU A 97 -8.20 -15.32 -11.40
C GLU A 97 -7.64 -15.13 -9.99
N PHE A 98 -8.48 -14.71 -9.04
CA PHE A 98 -8.11 -14.58 -7.63
C PHE A 98 -7.71 -15.93 -7.03
N LEU A 99 -8.56 -16.95 -7.17
CA LEU A 99 -8.33 -18.29 -6.61
C LEU A 99 -7.14 -18.97 -7.29
N GLN A 100 -6.96 -18.76 -8.60
CA GLN A 100 -5.80 -19.26 -9.32
C GLN A 100 -4.49 -18.67 -8.79
N PHE A 101 -4.47 -17.38 -8.43
CA PHE A 101 -3.25 -16.71 -7.96
C PHE A 101 -3.00 -16.91 -6.46
N TYR A 102 -4.01 -16.73 -5.63
CA TYR A 102 -3.89 -16.72 -4.17
C TYR A 102 -4.20 -18.07 -3.50
N GLY A 103 -4.87 -18.98 -4.21
CA GLY A 103 -5.25 -20.31 -3.75
C GLY A 103 -6.75 -20.45 -3.45
N GLU A 104 -7.27 -21.65 -3.71
CA GLU A 104 -8.70 -22.02 -3.53
C GLU A 104 -9.17 -21.84 -2.08
N ASP A 105 -8.29 -22.08 -1.10
CA ASP A 105 -8.60 -21.95 0.33
C ASP A 105 -8.97 -20.50 0.73
N ARG A 106 -8.70 -19.51 -0.13
CA ARG A 106 -8.89 -18.08 0.15
C ARG A 106 -10.18 -17.51 -0.42
N LYS A 107 -11.14 -18.34 -0.86
CA LYS A 107 -12.42 -17.85 -1.39
C LYS A 107 -13.14 -16.89 -0.44
N GLU A 108 -13.10 -17.15 0.87
CA GLU A 108 -13.71 -16.26 1.85
C GLU A 108 -13.09 -14.86 1.91
N VAL A 109 -11.82 -14.73 1.52
CA VAL A 109 -11.13 -13.43 1.43
C VAL A 109 -11.71 -12.60 0.29
N TYR A 110 -11.95 -13.22 -0.87
CA TYR A 110 -12.55 -12.55 -2.03
C TYR A 110 -13.99 -12.10 -1.74
N ASP A 111 -14.78 -12.96 -1.11
CA ASP A 111 -16.20 -12.70 -0.83
C ASP A 111 -16.41 -11.73 0.35
N GLY A 112 -15.58 -11.86 1.40
CA GLY A 112 -15.80 -11.25 2.71
C GLY A 112 -15.50 -9.75 2.78
N LYS A 113 -14.74 -9.20 1.82
CA LYS A 113 -14.36 -7.77 1.69
C LYS A 113 -13.74 -7.09 2.92
N LYS A 114 -13.52 -7.79 4.01
CA LYS A 114 -12.93 -7.26 5.26
C LYS A 114 -11.59 -7.91 5.60
N TYR A 115 -11.21 -8.94 4.85
CA TYR A 115 -10.01 -9.72 5.07
C TYR A 115 -8.88 -9.20 4.18
N GLU A 116 -7.69 -9.07 4.76
CA GLU A 116 -6.47 -8.70 4.05
C GLU A 116 -5.73 -9.97 3.58
N ILE A 117 -4.85 -9.82 2.58
CA ILE A 117 -4.04 -10.93 2.09
C ILE A 117 -2.86 -11.16 3.04
N THR A 118 -2.86 -12.31 3.72
CA THR A 118 -1.73 -12.76 4.53
C THR A 118 -0.71 -13.57 3.70
N PRO A 119 0.60 -13.55 4.00
CA PRO A 119 1.58 -14.38 3.29
C PRO A 119 1.34 -15.89 3.44
N VAL A 120 0.96 -16.30 4.65
CA VAL A 120 0.61 -17.69 5.00
C VAL A 120 -0.87 -17.73 5.35
N TRP A 121 -1.57 -18.75 4.84
CA TRP A 121 -3.00 -18.89 5.09
C TRP A 121 -3.31 -19.03 6.58
N GLN A 122 -4.31 -18.28 7.07
CA GLN A 122 -4.72 -18.22 8.48
C GLN A 122 -3.58 -17.90 9.47
N ASN A 123 -2.64 -17.06 9.05
CA ASN A 123 -1.56 -16.59 9.89
C ASN A 123 -1.34 -15.11 9.63
N GLY A 124 -1.57 -14.30 10.66
CA GLY A 124 -1.48 -12.86 10.63
C GLY A 124 -0.05 -12.40 10.44
N TYR A 125 0.14 -11.08 10.36
CA TYR A 125 1.46 -10.51 10.24
C TYR A 125 1.54 -9.09 10.84
N ASP A 126 2.77 -8.72 11.19
CA ASP A 126 3.19 -7.35 11.49
C ASP A 126 4.17 -6.96 10.38
N ILE A 127 4.06 -5.74 9.85
CA ILE A 127 4.93 -5.22 8.78
C ILE A 127 6.42 -5.36 9.12
N LYS A 128 6.79 -5.32 10.41
CA LYS A 128 8.19 -5.52 10.86
C LYS A 128 8.75 -6.89 10.47
N SER A 129 7.88 -7.88 10.19
CA SER A 129 8.29 -9.19 9.71
C SER A 129 8.86 -9.18 8.29
N PHE A 130 8.60 -8.13 7.51
CA PHE A 130 9.07 -7.97 6.13
C PHE A 130 10.20 -6.94 5.99
N ILE A 131 10.53 -6.23 7.07
CA ILE A 131 11.49 -5.12 7.02
C ILE A 131 12.72 -5.52 7.81
N HIS A 132 13.83 -5.71 7.10
CA HIS A 132 15.11 -6.08 7.71
C HIS A 132 16.14 -4.98 7.48
N LYS A 133 16.77 -4.52 8.57
CA LYS A 133 17.80 -3.47 8.55
C LYS A 133 18.86 -3.70 7.47
N LYS A 134 19.36 -4.93 7.36
CA LYS A 134 20.39 -5.30 6.37
C LYS A 134 19.93 -5.09 4.93
N GLU A 135 18.65 -5.28 4.63
CA GLU A 135 18.09 -5.09 3.29
C GLU A 135 17.89 -3.60 3.02
N LEU A 136 17.42 -2.84 4.01
CA LEU A 136 17.30 -1.38 3.90
C LEU A 136 18.67 -0.71 3.66
N GLN A 137 19.70 -1.13 4.37
CA GLN A 137 21.08 -0.64 4.19
C GLN A 137 21.68 -0.97 2.82
N GLN A 138 21.07 -1.91 2.08
CA GLN A 138 21.48 -2.24 0.71
C GLN A 138 20.70 -1.46 -0.35
N VAL A 139 19.65 -0.72 0.03
CA VAL A 139 18.89 0.10 -0.90
C VAL A 139 19.78 1.25 -1.38
N PRO A 140 20.05 1.34 -2.69
CA PRO A 140 20.93 2.39 -3.22
C PRO A 140 20.43 3.78 -2.83
N PHE A 141 21.36 4.63 -2.38
CA PHE A 141 21.13 6.04 -2.01
C PHE A 141 20.19 6.26 -0.81
N LEU A 142 19.69 5.21 -0.14
CA LEU A 142 18.73 5.38 0.95
C LEU A 142 19.32 6.17 2.13
N GLU A 143 20.49 5.75 2.62
CA GLU A 143 21.13 6.41 3.76
C GLU A 143 21.73 7.78 3.41
N GLU A 144 22.08 7.98 2.13
CA GLU A 144 22.52 9.28 1.61
C GLU A 144 21.38 10.30 1.61
N GLU A 145 20.18 9.89 1.18
CA GLU A 145 19.02 10.78 1.04
C GLU A 145 18.21 10.95 2.33
N LEU A 146 18.19 9.94 3.20
CA LEU A 146 17.29 9.89 4.37
C LEU A 146 18.02 9.80 5.72
N GLY A 147 19.35 9.68 5.74
CA GLY A 147 20.14 9.46 6.95
C GLY A 147 20.35 7.97 7.28
N GLU A 148 21.20 7.71 8.28
CA GLU A 148 21.54 6.35 8.72
C GLU A 148 20.28 5.55 9.07
N VAL A 149 20.15 4.32 8.57
CA VAL A 149 19.03 3.44 8.93
C VAL A 149 19.29 2.77 10.28
N THR A 150 18.53 3.17 11.28
CA THR A 150 18.60 2.66 12.65
C THR A 150 17.46 1.70 13.00
N ASP A 151 17.64 0.89 14.03
CA ASP A 151 16.58 0.00 14.52
C ASP A 151 15.40 0.80 15.10
N ASP A 152 15.68 1.96 15.72
CA ASP A 152 14.65 2.86 16.26
C ASP A 152 13.76 3.44 15.15
N GLU A 153 14.31 3.79 13.99
CA GLU A 153 13.53 4.26 12.84
C GLU A 153 12.68 3.15 12.23
N ILE A 154 13.19 1.92 12.15
CA ILE A 154 12.41 0.78 11.68
C ILE A 154 11.23 0.52 12.62
N ILE A 155 11.44 0.62 13.94
CA ILE A 155 10.39 0.49 14.95
C ILE A 155 9.37 1.62 14.81
N GLU A 156 9.83 2.87 14.71
CA GLU A 156 8.94 4.04 14.53
C GLU A 156 8.09 3.91 13.27
N PHE A 157 8.70 3.50 12.15
CA PHE A 157 8.00 3.24 10.90
C PHE A 157 6.97 2.12 11.04
N SER A 158 7.35 0.98 11.62
CA SER A 158 6.46 -0.18 11.79
C SER A 158 5.28 0.14 12.71
N ASN A 159 5.47 1.02 13.69
CA ASN A 159 4.42 1.46 14.59
C ASN A 159 3.34 2.31 13.90
N LEU A 160 3.54 2.78 12.67
CA LEU A 160 2.54 3.52 11.91
C LEU A 160 1.38 2.63 11.42
N PHE A 161 1.50 1.31 11.51
CA PHE A 161 0.60 0.35 10.88
C PHE A 161 -0.12 -0.54 11.89
N PHE A 162 -1.38 -0.86 11.60
CA PHE A 162 -2.09 -1.92 12.30
C PHE A 162 -1.50 -3.29 11.93
N ASP A 163 -1.59 -4.25 12.85
CA ASP A 163 -1.26 -5.65 12.53
C ASP A 163 -2.45 -6.33 11.86
N ILE A 164 -2.17 -7.39 11.11
CA ILE A 164 -3.19 -8.29 10.58
C ILE A 164 -3.30 -9.50 11.51
N ASN A 165 -4.51 -9.81 11.97
CA ASN A 165 -4.82 -10.97 12.81
C ASN A 165 -4.72 -12.27 12.02
N ASP A 166 -4.68 -13.41 12.73
CA ASP A 166 -4.63 -14.74 12.10
C ASP A 166 -5.86 -15.05 11.23
N ASP A 167 -7.01 -14.44 11.54
CA ASP A 167 -8.22 -14.54 10.71
C ASP A 167 -8.21 -13.60 9.49
N GLY A 168 -7.11 -12.90 9.23
CA GLY A 168 -6.94 -11.95 8.13
C GLY A 168 -7.61 -10.59 8.36
N THR A 169 -8.23 -10.34 9.52
CA THR A 169 -8.82 -9.04 9.83
C THR A 169 -7.78 -8.06 10.38
N ILE A 170 -8.08 -6.77 10.30
CA ILE A 170 -7.21 -5.71 10.80
C ILE A 170 -7.35 -5.57 12.31
N ASN A 171 -6.24 -5.52 13.03
CA ASN A 171 -6.21 -5.32 14.47
C ASN A 171 -6.37 -3.83 14.83
N TYR A 172 -7.59 -3.30 14.74
CA TYR A 172 -7.90 -1.93 15.16
C TYR A 172 -7.77 -1.69 16.67
N SER A 173 -7.53 -2.73 17.49
CA SER A 173 -7.26 -2.56 18.93
C SER A 173 -5.82 -2.12 19.21
N LYS A 174 -4.89 -2.32 18.27
CA LYS A 174 -3.52 -1.82 18.35
C LYS A 174 -3.54 -0.29 18.23
N VAL A 175 -2.89 0.40 19.16
CA VAL A 175 -2.63 1.83 19.02
C VAL A 175 -1.46 2.01 18.06
N ILE A 176 -1.69 2.75 16.97
CA ILE A 176 -0.65 3.10 15.99
C ILE A 176 -0.06 4.49 16.28
N GLY A 177 1.20 4.67 15.91
CA GLY A 177 1.92 5.93 16.02
C GLY A 177 1.39 6.98 15.05
N LYS A 178 1.64 8.25 15.37
CA LYS A 178 1.34 9.37 14.47
C LYS A 178 2.55 9.69 13.62
N TYR A 179 2.34 9.84 12.31
CA TYR A 179 3.42 10.21 11.41
C TYR A 179 3.89 11.64 11.67
N ASN A 180 5.18 11.82 12.00
CA ASN A 180 5.77 13.14 12.21
C ASN A 180 6.47 13.64 10.94
N SER A 181 5.80 14.50 10.16
CA SER A 181 6.35 15.04 8.91
C SER A 181 7.54 15.99 9.11
N LYS A 182 7.74 16.55 10.31
CA LYS A 182 8.79 17.55 10.60
C LYS A 182 10.13 16.93 10.97
N LYS A 183 10.20 15.62 11.18
CA LYS A 183 11.45 14.92 11.51
C LYS A 183 12.38 14.76 10.30
N ARG A 184 11.93 15.12 9.09
CA ARG A 184 12.63 14.91 7.81
C ARG A 184 13.82 15.84 7.54
N HIS A 185 14.29 16.62 8.51
CA HIS A 185 15.40 17.54 8.28
C HIS A 185 16.74 16.82 8.44
N LEU A 186 17.32 16.40 7.31
CA LEU A 186 18.73 16.72 7.10
C LEU A 186 18.81 18.24 7.13
N GLU A 187 19.12 18.81 8.29
CA GLU A 187 19.71 20.14 8.30
C GLU A 187 21.04 19.97 7.57
N GLU A 188 21.09 20.35 6.29
CA GLU A 188 22.36 20.73 5.70
C GLU A 188 22.87 21.90 6.54
N ASP A 189 23.80 21.63 7.45
CA ASP A 189 24.66 22.63 8.04
C ASP A 189 25.43 23.33 6.89
N LEU A 190 24.81 24.37 6.31
CA LEU A 190 25.42 25.33 5.39
C LEU A 190 25.55 26.71 6.06
#